data_AF-A0A1B1CM36-F1
#
_entry.id   AF-A0A1B1CM36-F1
#
_cell.length_a   1.000
_cell.length_b   1.000
_cell.length_c   1.000
_cell.angle_alpha   90.00
_cell.angle_beta   90.00
_cell.angle_gamma   90.00
#
_symmetry.space_group_name_H-M   'P 1'
#
loop_
_entity.id
_entity.type
_entity.pdbx_description
1 polymer ?
#
loop_
_entity_poly.entity_id
_entity_poly.type
_entity_poly.pdbx_seq_one_letter_code
_entity_poly.pdbx_strand_id
1 'polypeptide(L)'
;MIVDDLDRCSPKYVVELVRGLLTIFRSPRVVFVLLGDKDWIETAFAKVHKEMADVHTDAQITFGGRFAEKAIQLSFLLPESDQDAREAYLTAILATGEDAVPEDLKETVEALQKVEARARADLAETDRAEDQEAAAQKTESLIREVSAQTASEHRDVFEKAATRILNRERMLRAATARSTETVVRQHGLKPLKHFLPANPRRIKRIINMVSAYQASAQSTQGVKQGSDKWKQLVIWVVMMSEYPQIWKMLVTDPDRSAQLLDLIKASKKGEAIVPPGLPEDASDTDKVRHIALTALLATPGLTPLLRGDPFTGDEDTHSPACIDTDASEWLRRLTPID
;
A
#
# COMPACT_ATOMS: atom_id res chain seq x y z
N MET A 1 -17.40 6.45 -12.15
CA MET A 1 -18.58 5.67 -11.69
C MET A 1 -18.16 4.90 -10.45
N ILE A 2 -18.95 4.98 -9.39
CA ILE A 2 -18.71 4.27 -8.12
C ILE A 2 -19.68 3.09 -8.08
N VAL A 3 -19.16 1.91 -7.75
CA VAL A 3 -19.91 0.67 -7.52
C VAL A 3 -19.62 0.26 -6.08
N ASP A 4 -20.66 0.26 -5.26
CA ASP A 4 -20.55 0.02 -3.81
C ASP A 4 -21.20 -1.30 -3.39
N ASP A 5 -20.87 -1.78 -2.19
CA ASP A 5 -21.43 -2.98 -1.56
C ASP A 5 -21.32 -4.26 -2.43
N LEU A 6 -20.20 -4.44 -3.15
CA LEU A 6 -19.98 -5.65 -3.97
C LEU A 6 -20.00 -6.95 -3.15
N ASP A 7 -19.64 -6.87 -1.87
CA ASP A 7 -19.65 -7.95 -0.89
C ASP A 7 -21.07 -8.44 -0.53
N ARG A 8 -22.10 -7.62 -0.77
CA ARG A 8 -23.51 -8.03 -0.60
C ARG A 8 -24.07 -8.77 -1.82
N CYS A 9 -23.36 -8.74 -2.94
CA CYS A 9 -23.83 -9.31 -4.20
C CYS A 9 -23.51 -10.81 -4.30
N SER A 10 -24.36 -11.55 -5.02
CA SER A 10 -24.08 -12.95 -5.31
C SER A 10 -22.78 -13.11 -6.14
N PRO A 11 -22.03 -14.21 -5.96
CA PRO A 11 -20.80 -14.46 -6.71
C PRO A 11 -20.92 -14.30 -8.23
N LYS A 12 -22.02 -14.80 -8.80
CA LYS A 12 -22.27 -14.73 -10.24
C LYS A 12 -22.41 -13.27 -10.71
N TYR A 13 -23.17 -12.47 -9.98
CA TYR A 13 -23.39 -11.06 -10.30
C TYR A 13 -22.09 -10.26 -10.24
N VAL A 14 -21.28 -10.44 -9.17
CA VAL A 14 -19.98 -9.77 -9.03
C VAL A 14 -19.10 -10.05 -10.24
N VAL A 15 -18.98 -11.31 -10.64
CA VAL A 15 -18.13 -11.71 -11.77
C VAL A 15 -18.64 -11.16 -13.11
N GLU A 16 -19.95 -11.21 -13.37
CA GLU A 16 -20.55 -10.67 -14.59
C GLU A 16 -20.42 -9.15 -14.68
N LEU A 17 -20.68 -8.43 -13.59
CA LEU A 17 -20.52 -6.98 -13.50
C LEU A 17 -19.07 -6.58 -13.79
N VAL A 18 -18.12 -7.15 -13.06
CA VAL A 18 -16.70 -6.84 -13.24
C VAL A 18 -16.23 -7.12 -14.67
N ARG A 19 -16.66 -8.24 -15.26
CA ARG A 19 -16.36 -8.55 -16.68
C ARG A 19 -17.00 -7.55 -17.64
N GLY A 20 -18.24 -7.16 -17.38
CA GLY A 20 -18.96 -6.16 -18.17
C GLY A 20 -18.23 -4.82 -18.17
N LEU A 21 -17.78 -4.36 -17.00
CA LEU A 21 -17.01 -3.12 -16.85
C LEU A 21 -15.71 -3.15 -17.68
N LEU A 22 -14.97 -4.27 -17.63
CA LEU A 22 -13.71 -4.42 -18.37
C LEU A 22 -13.89 -4.53 -19.88
N THR A 23 -14.99 -5.12 -20.33
CA THR A 23 -15.20 -5.45 -21.75
C THR A 23 -15.91 -4.32 -22.49
N ILE A 24 -16.90 -3.68 -21.87
CA ILE A 24 -17.81 -2.74 -22.52
C ILE A 24 -17.28 -1.30 -22.41
N PHE A 25 -16.66 -0.94 -21.28
CA PHE A 25 -16.38 0.46 -20.96
C PHE A 25 -14.89 0.81 -21.01
N ARG A 26 -14.16 0.28 -21.98
CA ARG A 26 -12.73 0.54 -22.15
C ARG A 26 -12.50 1.93 -22.78
N SER A 27 -12.69 2.99 -21.99
CA SER A 27 -12.48 4.38 -22.40
C SER A 27 -11.52 5.10 -21.44
N PRO A 28 -10.56 5.90 -21.95
CA PRO A 28 -9.66 6.69 -21.09
C PRO A 28 -10.40 7.81 -20.33
N ARG A 29 -11.69 8.05 -20.60
CA ARG A 29 -12.51 9.08 -19.95
C ARG A 29 -13.37 8.55 -18.82
N VAL A 30 -13.36 7.24 -18.57
CA VAL A 30 -14.21 6.59 -17.57
C VAL A 30 -13.36 5.83 -16.58
N VAL A 31 -13.47 6.20 -15.31
CA VAL A 31 -12.86 5.49 -14.19
C VAL A 31 -13.96 4.78 -13.40
N PHE A 32 -13.71 3.51 -13.08
CA PHE A 32 -14.54 2.71 -12.21
C PHE A 32 -13.87 2.60 -10.84
N VAL A 33 -14.60 2.95 -9.80
CA VAL A 33 -14.21 2.70 -8.41
C VAL A 33 -15.10 1.60 -7.90
N LEU A 34 -14.50 0.47 -7.55
CA LEU A 34 -15.17 -0.68 -6.96
C LEU A 34 -14.90 -0.66 -5.46
N LEU A 35 -15.96 -0.65 -4.66
CA LEU A 35 -15.90 -0.74 -3.21
C LEU A 35 -16.48 -2.09 -2.80
N GLY A 36 -15.76 -2.81 -1.94
CA GLY A 36 -16.15 -4.12 -1.45
C GLY A 36 -14.96 -4.91 -0.91
N ASP A 37 -15.28 -5.96 -0.17
CA ASP A 37 -14.29 -6.88 0.41
C ASP A 37 -13.52 -7.63 -0.70
N LYS A 38 -12.18 -7.54 -0.64
CA LYS A 38 -11.28 -8.20 -1.58
C LYS A 38 -11.41 -9.73 -1.51
N ASP A 39 -11.43 -10.30 -0.31
CA ASP A 39 -11.51 -11.75 -0.10
C ASP A 39 -12.86 -12.28 -0.61
N TRP A 40 -13.93 -11.50 -0.48
CA TRP A 40 -15.21 -11.83 -1.11
C TRP A 40 -15.12 -11.85 -2.63
N ILE A 41 -14.52 -10.83 -3.26
CA ILE A 41 -14.38 -10.76 -4.72
C ILE A 41 -13.55 -11.94 -5.24
N GLU A 42 -12.43 -12.27 -4.58
CA GLU A 42 -11.61 -13.42 -4.95
C GLU A 42 -12.41 -14.73 -4.82
N THR A 43 -13.13 -14.90 -3.71
CA THR A 43 -14.00 -16.05 -3.46
C THR A 43 -15.10 -16.16 -4.52
N ALA A 44 -15.67 -15.04 -4.95
CA ALA A 44 -16.69 -15.01 -5.99
C ALA A 44 -16.14 -15.54 -7.33
N PHE A 45 -14.95 -15.09 -7.74
CA PHE A 45 -14.28 -15.60 -8.92
C PHE A 45 -13.94 -17.09 -8.81
N ALA A 46 -13.45 -17.53 -7.65
CA ALA A 46 -13.13 -18.94 -7.42
C ALA A 46 -14.39 -19.83 -7.54
N LYS A 47 -15.51 -19.42 -6.95
CA LYS A 47 -16.78 -20.17 -7.02
C LYS A 47 -17.32 -20.26 -8.45
N VAL A 48 -17.27 -19.17 -9.21
CA VAL A 48 -17.80 -19.13 -10.59
C VAL A 48 -16.92 -19.93 -11.57
N HIS A 49 -15.61 -20.02 -11.31
CA HIS A 49 -14.65 -20.72 -12.18
C HIS A 49 -14.12 -22.04 -11.61
N LYS A 50 -14.84 -22.65 -10.66
CA LYS A 50 -14.42 -23.87 -9.95
C LYS A 50 -13.97 -25.02 -10.88
N GLU A 51 -14.56 -25.14 -12.07
CA GLU A 51 -14.23 -26.18 -13.06
C GLU A 51 -12.85 -26.00 -13.70
N MET A 52 -12.23 -24.84 -13.52
CA MET A 52 -10.89 -24.51 -14.02
C MET A 52 -9.82 -24.52 -12.92
N ALA A 53 -10.19 -24.92 -11.68
CA ALA A 53 -9.28 -24.87 -10.53
C ALA A 53 -8.05 -25.80 -10.69
N ASP A 54 -8.20 -26.91 -11.40
CA ASP A 54 -7.14 -27.92 -11.58
C ASP A 54 -5.98 -27.48 -12.51
N VAL A 55 -6.11 -26.33 -13.18
CA VAL A 55 -5.08 -25.77 -14.07
C VAL A 55 -3.99 -25.01 -13.27
N HIS A 56 -4.11 -24.95 -11.95
CA HIS A 56 -3.36 -24.01 -11.12
C HIS A 56 -2.06 -24.60 -10.54
N THR A 57 -0.97 -23.84 -10.65
CA THR A 57 0.40 -24.27 -10.28
C THR A 57 1.14 -23.29 -9.35
N ASP A 58 0.46 -22.26 -8.85
CA ASP A 58 1.11 -21.15 -8.13
C ASP A 58 0.56 -21.01 -6.71
N ALA A 59 1.43 -21.26 -5.73
CA ALA A 59 1.07 -21.38 -4.32
C ALA A 59 0.81 -20.02 -3.64
N GLN A 60 1.29 -18.91 -4.21
CA GLN A 60 1.20 -17.60 -3.57
C GLN A 60 -0.07 -16.83 -3.94
N ILE A 61 -0.60 -17.03 -5.14
CA ILE A 61 -1.79 -16.32 -5.62
C ILE A 61 -2.97 -17.28 -5.65
N THR A 62 -4.05 -16.92 -4.97
CA THR A 62 -5.28 -17.72 -4.97
C THR A 62 -5.83 -17.83 -6.40
N PHE A 63 -6.53 -18.94 -6.68
CA PHE A 63 -7.16 -19.13 -8.00
C PHE A 63 -8.11 -17.97 -8.35
N GLY A 64 -8.92 -17.53 -7.38
CA GLY A 64 -9.80 -16.37 -7.53
C GLY A 64 -9.06 -15.03 -7.69
N GLY A 65 -7.98 -14.84 -6.93
CA GLY A 65 -7.09 -13.68 -6.99
C GLY A 65 -6.57 -13.40 -8.39
N ARG A 66 -6.22 -14.44 -9.17
CA ARG A 66 -5.78 -14.25 -10.58
C ARG A 66 -6.83 -13.64 -11.49
N PHE A 67 -8.12 -13.86 -11.22
CA PHE A 67 -9.19 -13.22 -11.97
C PHE A 67 -9.44 -11.81 -11.48
N ALA A 68 -9.46 -11.61 -10.15
CA ALA A 68 -9.60 -10.30 -9.54
C ALA A 68 -8.46 -9.35 -9.97
N GLU A 69 -7.22 -9.82 -10.08
CA GLU A 69 -6.06 -9.07 -10.57
C GLU A 69 -6.23 -8.54 -12.00
N LYS A 70 -6.95 -9.27 -12.87
CA LYS A 70 -7.22 -8.80 -14.24
C LYS A 70 -8.22 -7.65 -14.26
N ALA A 71 -9.06 -7.57 -13.23
CA ALA A 71 -10.11 -6.58 -13.11
C ALA A 71 -9.68 -5.34 -12.35
N ILE A 72 -8.91 -5.52 -11.28
CA ILE A 72 -8.59 -4.49 -10.32
C ILE A 72 -7.15 -4.04 -10.55
N GLN A 73 -6.99 -2.85 -11.13
CA GLN A 73 -5.67 -2.28 -11.47
C GLN A 73 -4.97 -1.66 -10.26
N LEU A 74 -5.75 -1.12 -9.32
CA LEU A 74 -5.30 -0.53 -8.07
C LEU A 74 -6.29 -0.95 -6.98
N SER A 75 -5.77 -1.56 -5.92
CA SER A 75 -6.53 -1.84 -4.71
C SER A 75 -6.07 -0.85 -3.67
N PHE A 76 -6.98 0.02 -3.23
CA PHE A 76 -6.77 0.86 -2.06
C PHE A 76 -7.61 0.28 -0.95
N LEU A 77 -6.98 0.02 0.18
CA LEU A 77 -7.64 -0.37 1.41
C LEU A 77 -7.67 0.88 2.29
N LEU A 78 -8.81 1.15 2.90
CA LEU A 78 -8.97 2.32 3.76
C LEU A 78 -8.21 2.06 5.06
N PRO A 79 -7.29 2.96 5.48
CA PRO A 79 -6.62 2.82 6.76
C PRO A 79 -7.65 2.91 7.89
N GLU A 80 -7.41 2.19 8.99
CA GLU A 80 -8.20 2.37 10.21
C GLU A 80 -8.09 3.82 10.70
N SER A 81 -9.21 4.37 11.16
CA SER A 81 -9.21 5.69 11.79
C SER A 81 -8.44 5.62 13.11
N ASP A 82 -7.45 6.49 13.29
CA ASP A 82 -6.84 6.69 14.61
C ASP A 82 -7.88 7.21 15.62
N GLN A 83 -7.55 7.12 16.92
CA GLN A 83 -8.48 7.45 17.99
C GLN A 83 -8.95 8.90 17.90
N ASP A 84 -8.06 9.82 17.56
CA ASP A 84 -8.34 11.24 17.37
C ASP A 84 -9.31 11.49 16.21
N ALA A 85 -9.10 10.83 15.05
CA ALA A 85 -10.00 10.94 13.90
C ALA A 85 -11.37 10.34 14.20
N ARG A 86 -11.43 9.25 14.95
CA ARG A 86 -12.69 8.61 15.35
C ARG A 86 -13.47 9.49 16.34
N GLU A 87 -12.79 10.11 17.31
CA GLU A 87 -13.40 11.02 18.27
C GLU A 87 -13.90 12.30 17.61
N ALA A 88 -13.13 12.88 16.68
CA ALA A 88 -13.56 14.01 15.88
C ALA A 88 -14.77 13.67 14.99
N TYR A 89 -14.78 12.50 14.36
CA TYR A 89 -15.91 12.02 13.56
C TYR A 89 -17.16 11.78 14.40
N LEU A 90 -17.01 11.15 15.57
CA LEU A 90 -18.12 10.91 16.50
C LEU A 90 -18.69 12.23 17.02
N THR A 91 -17.82 13.18 17.39
CA THR A 91 -18.24 14.52 17.81
C THR A 91 -19.00 15.23 16.70
N ALA A 92 -18.52 15.13 15.45
CA ALA A 92 -19.23 15.68 14.30
C ALA A 92 -20.62 15.05 14.15
N ILE A 93 -20.74 13.70 14.13
CA ILE A 93 -22.04 13.02 14.03
C ILE A 93 -23.00 13.43 15.16
N LEU A 94 -22.52 13.48 16.39
CA LEU A 94 -23.33 13.83 17.57
C LEU A 94 -23.74 15.31 17.58
N ALA A 95 -22.94 16.18 16.95
CA ALA A 95 -23.25 17.60 16.78
C ALA A 95 -24.18 17.87 15.58
N THR A 96 -24.05 17.12 14.48
CA THR A 96 -24.76 17.34 13.21
C THR A 96 -26.02 16.49 13.09
N GLY A 97 -26.95 16.60 14.03
CA GLY A 97 -28.34 16.17 13.77
C GLY A 97 -28.99 16.85 12.54
N GLU A 98 -28.35 17.88 11.95
CA GLU A 98 -28.77 18.60 10.75
C GLU A 98 -27.55 19.02 9.88
N ASP A 99 -27.71 18.96 8.56
CA ASP A 99 -26.76 19.34 7.48
C ASP A 99 -26.47 20.86 7.39
N ALA A 100 -26.29 21.54 8.52
CA ALA A 100 -25.82 22.92 8.55
C ALA A 100 -24.37 22.93 9.03
N VAL A 101 -23.44 23.36 8.16
CA VAL A 101 -22.11 23.76 8.62
C VAL A 101 -22.33 24.89 9.63
N PRO A 102 -21.93 24.71 10.91
CA PRO A 102 -22.05 25.75 11.92
C PRO A 102 -21.46 27.07 11.40
N GLU A 103 -22.13 28.20 11.66
CA GLU A 103 -21.76 29.52 11.10
C GLU A 103 -20.30 29.89 11.44
N ASP A 104 -19.83 29.46 12.62
CA ASP A 104 -18.47 29.59 13.13
C ASP A 104 -17.42 28.76 12.36
N LEU A 105 -17.83 27.73 11.62
CA LEU A 105 -16.94 26.90 10.80
C LEU A 105 -16.88 27.31 9.33
N LYS A 106 -17.73 28.24 8.87
CA LYS A 106 -17.76 28.69 7.46
C LYS A 106 -16.41 29.23 6.98
N GLU A 107 -15.78 30.10 7.78
CA GLU A 107 -14.47 30.68 7.45
C GLU A 107 -13.38 29.59 7.34
N THR A 108 -13.42 28.59 8.22
CA THR A 108 -12.51 27.45 8.20
C THR A 108 -12.70 26.59 6.94
N VAL A 109 -13.94 26.36 6.52
CA VAL A 109 -14.26 25.62 5.29
C VAL A 109 -13.79 26.37 4.05
N GLU A 110 -14.03 27.68 3.95
CA GLU A 110 -13.55 28.51 2.83
C GLU A 110 -12.01 28.54 2.76
N ALA A 111 -11.35 28.60 3.91
CA ALA A 111 -9.90 28.51 4.02
C ALA A 111 -9.37 27.17 3.50
N LEU A 112 -10.01 26.05 3.86
CA LEU A 112 -9.65 24.72 3.35
C LEU A 112 -9.86 24.58 1.84
N GLN A 113 -10.95 25.14 1.30
CA GLN A 113 -11.19 25.16 -0.15
C GLN A 113 -10.12 25.95 -0.91
N LYS A 114 -9.63 27.07 -0.35
CA LYS A 114 -8.50 27.83 -0.92
C LYS A 114 -7.22 27.00 -0.92
N VAL A 115 -6.93 26.28 0.17
CA VAL A 115 -5.78 25.36 0.25
C VAL A 115 -5.91 24.26 -0.81
N GLU A 116 -7.08 23.64 -0.96
CA GLU A 116 -7.33 22.59 -1.94
C GLU A 116 -7.12 23.08 -3.38
N ALA A 117 -7.73 24.22 -3.73
CA ALA A 117 -7.58 24.82 -5.06
C ALA A 117 -6.12 25.15 -5.37
N ARG A 118 -5.38 25.68 -4.38
CA ARG A 118 -3.96 26.00 -4.52
C ARG A 118 -3.11 24.75 -4.67
N ALA A 119 -3.29 23.75 -3.81
CA ALA A 119 -2.56 22.48 -3.85
C ALA A 119 -2.72 21.81 -5.22
N ARG A 120 -3.96 21.76 -5.71
CA ARG A 120 -4.29 21.18 -7.01
C ARG A 120 -3.64 21.96 -8.16
N ALA A 121 -3.69 23.29 -8.13
CA ALA A 121 -3.09 24.13 -9.16
C ALA A 121 -1.55 24.02 -9.18
N ASP A 122 -0.91 24.12 -8.02
CA ASP A 122 0.55 24.06 -7.90
C ASP A 122 1.10 22.68 -8.31
N LEU A 123 0.37 21.59 -8.01
CA LEU A 123 0.81 20.23 -8.33
C LEU A 123 0.44 19.76 -9.75
N ALA A 124 -0.59 20.32 -10.39
CA ALA A 124 -1.09 19.85 -11.68
C ALA A 124 -0.02 19.82 -12.79
N GLU A 125 0.87 20.81 -12.82
CA GLU A 125 1.88 20.97 -13.87
C GLU A 125 3.25 20.34 -13.53
N THR A 126 3.40 19.78 -12.32
CA THR A 126 4.71 19.29 -11.85
C THR A 126 5.01 17.88 -12.33
N ASP A 127 5.95 17.68 -13.25
CA ASP A 127 6.33 16.31 -13.66
C ASP A 127 7.44 15.74 -12.78
N ARG A 128 8.47 16.52 -12.39
CA ARG A 128 9.61 16.04 -11.60
C ARG A 128 9.31 16.00 -10.09
N ALA A 129 9.93 15.06 -9.37
CA ALA A 129 9.83 14.97 -7.92
C ALA A 129 10.31 16.26 -7.20
N GLU A 130 11.35 16.91 -7.72
CA GLU A 130 11.85 18.19 -7.22
C GLU A 130 10.81 19.31 -7.36
N ASP A 131 10.12 19.36 -8.50
CA ASP A 131 9.07 20.35 -8.76
C ASP A 131 7.84 20.10 -7.86
N GLN A 132 7.49 18.83 -7.64
CA GLN A 132 6.41 18.43 -6.73
C GLN A 132 6.69 18.84 -5.28
N GLU A 133 7.93 18.62 -4.83
CA GLU A 133 8.36 19.02 -3.48
C GLU A 133 8.33 20.54 -3.33
N ALA A 134 8.87 21.28 -4.30
CA ALA A 134 8.84 22.74 -4.31
C ALA A 134 7.40 23.31 -4.36
N ALA A 135 6.53 22.73 -5.18
CA ALA A 135 5.11 23.09 -5.25
C ALA A 135 4.39 22.86 -3.91
N ALA A 136 4.68 21.74 -3.28
CA ALA A 136 4.06 21.41 -2.02
C ALA A 136 4.58 22.26 -0.85
N GLN A 137 5.86 22.66 -0.84
CA GLN A 137 6.40 23.63 0.11
C GLN A 137 5.71 25.00 0.02
N LYS A 138 5.34 25.44 -1.20
CA LYS A 138 4.52 26.65 -1.38
C LYS A 138 3.15 26.48 -0.72
N THR A 139 2.51 25.34 -0.92
CA THR A 139 1.22 25.06 -0.28
C THR A 139 1.34 24.97 1.24
N GLU A 140 2.39 24.33 1.77
CA GLU A 140 2.67 24.30 3.22
C GLU A 140 2.87 25.70 3.80
N SER A 141 3.52 26.61 3.07
CA SER A 141 3.67 28.00 3.51
C SER A 141 2.32 28.73 3.61
N LEU A 142 1.41 28.49 2.65
CA LEU A 142 0.05 29.00 2.70
C LEU A 142 -0.72 28.41 3.88
N ILE A 143 -0.60 27.10 4.14
CA ILE A 143 -1.25 26.45 5.29
C ILE A 143 -0.80 27.12 6.59
N ARG A 144 0.49 27.41 6.75
CA ARG A 144 1.01 28.12 7.93
C ARG A 144 0.48 29.55 8.05
N GLU A 145 0.40 30.28 6.94
CA GLU A 145 -0.15 31.65 6.92
C GLU A 145 -1.63 31.67 7.32
N VAL A 146 -2.43 30.78 6.76
CA VAL A 146 -3.87 30.69 7.04
C VAL A 146 -4.11 30.17 8.47
N SER A 147 -3.32 29.19 8.92
CA SER A 147 -3.33 28.74 10.32
C SER A 147 -3.02 29.90 11.28
N ALA A 148 -2.08 30.78 10.92
CA ALA A 148 -1.74 31.95 11.72
C ALA A 148 -2.95 32.90 11.92
N GLN A 149 -3.83 32.99 10.92
CA GLN A 149 -5.03 33.83 10.91
C GLN A 149 -6.28 33.12 11.46
N THR A 150 -6.25 31.79 11.59
CA THR A 150 -7.35 30.99 12.11
C THR A 150 -7.48 31.17 13.63
N ALA A 151 -8.72 31.24 14.12
CA ALA A 151 -9.00 31.30 15.56
C ALA A 151 -8.29 30.15 16.31
N SER A 152 -7.76 30.44 17.51
CA SER A 152 -6.97 29.47 18.29
C SER A 152 -7.70 28.15 18.54
N GLU A 153 -9.03 28.19 18.58
CA GLU A 153 -9.95 27.09 18.85
C GLU A 153 -10.01 26.09 17.69
N HIS A 154 -9.84 26.57 16.45
CA HIS A 154 -9.94 25.78 15.23
C HIS A 154 -8.60 25.53 14.54
N ARG A 155 -7.50 26.13 15.05
CA ARG A 155 -6.17 26.06 14.43
C ARG A 155 -5.69 24.61 14.21
N ASP A 156 -5.72 23.77 15.25
CA ASP A 156 -5.25 22.38 15.14
C ASP A 156 -6.09 21.55 14.15
N VAL A 157 -7.42 21.73 14.20
CA VAL A 157 -8.35 21.07 13.29
C VAL A 157 -8.11 21.50 11.85
N PHE A 158 -7.91 22.81 11.61
CA PHE A 158 -7.57 23.36 10.31
C PHE A 158 -6.24 22.81 9.80
N GLU A 159 -5.18 22.83 10.59
CA GLU A 159 -3.85 22.35 10.18
C GLU A 159 -3.89 20.87 9.79
N LYS A 160 -4.56 20.03 10.60
CA LYS A 160 -4.74 18.61 10.29
C LYS A 160 -5.52 18.41 8.99
N ALA A 161 -6.64 19.13 8.80
CA ALA A 161 -7.45 19.03 7.59
C ALA A 161 -6.71 19.52 6.34
N ALA A 162 -6.03 20.66 6.42
CA ALA A 162 -5.25 21.24 5.33
C ALA A 162 -4.08 20.33 4.92
N THR A 163 -3.40 19.73 5.90
CA THR A 163 -2.33 18.76 5.66
C THR A 163 -2.86 17.50 4.95
N ARG A 164 -4.03 17.00 5.35
CA ARG A 164 -4.70 15.87 4.66
C ARG A 164 -5.01 16.20 3.19
N ILE A 165 -5.50 17.41 2.91
CA ILE A 165 -5.78 17.87 1.54
C ILE A 165 -4.49 17.87 0.70
N LEU A 166 -3.42 18.49 1.20
CA LEU A 166 -2.14 18.52 0.48
C LEU A 166 -1.59 17.11 0.21
N ASN A 167 -1.65 16.23 1.21
CA ASN A 167 -1.20 14.84 1.09
C ASN A 167 -2.00 14.07 0.03
N ARG A 168 -3.32 14.29 -0.03
CA ARG A 168 -4.18 13.71 -1.06
C ARG A 168 -3.75 14.15 -2.47
N GLU A 169 -3.55 15.46 -2.68
CA GLU A 169 -3.14 15.97 -4.00
C GLU A 169 -1.74 15.48 -4.41
N ARG A 170 -0.79 15.40 -3.46
CA ARG A 170 0.53 14.79 -3.68
C ARG A 170 0.40 13.33 -4.14
N MET A 171 -0.45 12.55 -3.49
CA MET A 171 -0.70 11.14 -3.83
C MET A 171 -1.28 10.99 -5.24
N LEU A 172 -2.30 11.78 -5.57
CA LEU A 172 -2.91 11.78 -6.91
C LEU A 172 -1.90 12.16 -7.99
N ARG A 173 -1.03 13.14 -7.73
CA ARG A 173 0.00 13.54 -8.69
C ARG A 173 1.09 12.49 -8.85
N ALA A 174 1.60 11.91 -7.76
CA ALA A 174 2.62 10.87 -7.80
C ALA A 174 2.16 9.63 -8.58
N ALA A 175 0.87 9.27 -8.49
CA ALA A 175 0.28 8.17 -9.26
C ALA A 175 0.24 8.43 -10.78
N THR A 176 0.32 9.68 -11.22
CA THR A 176 0.15 10.08 -12.63
C THR A 176 1.40 10.66 -13.29
N ALA A 177 2.42 11.06 -12.52
CA ALA A 177 3.63 11.69 -13.03
C ALA A 177 4.59 10.71 -13.74
N ARG A 178 5.16 11.13 -14.88
CA ARG A 178 6.09 10.31 -15.69
C ARG A 178 7.47 10.18 -15.06
N SER A 179 7.92 11.22 -14.34
CA SER A 179 9.21 11.15 -13.63
C SER A 179 9.18 10.14 -12.50
N THR A 180 8.08 10.07 -11.73
CA THR A 180 7.88 9.09 -10.65
C THR A 180 7.96 7.66 -11.20
N GLU A 181 7.29 7.41 -12.33
CA GLU A 181 7.40 6.13 -13.03
C GLU A 181 8.85 5.81 -13.44
N THR A 182 9.62 6.80 -13.86
CA THR A 182 11.03 6.61 -14.24
C THR A 182 11.91 6.26 -13.03
N VAL A 183 11.77 6.97 -11.91
CA VAL A 183 12.53 6.70 -10.69
C VAL A 183 12.17 5.33 -10.11
N VAL A 184 10.89 5.00 -10.04
CA VAL A 184 10.40 3.68 -9.62
C VAL A 184 10.97 2.59 -10.52
N ARG A 185 10.92 2.77 -11.85
CA ARG A 185 11.47 1.80 -12.81
C ARG A 185 12.99 1.63 -12.68
N GLN A 186 13.75 2.72 -12.62
CA GLN A 186 15.21 2.68 -12.70
C GLN A 186 15.89 2.36 -11.37
N HIS A 187 15.42 2.95 -10.27
CA HIS A 187 16.07 2.84 -8.97
C HIS A 187 15.39 1.82 -8.04
N GLY A 188 14.10 1.53 -8.26
CA GLY A 188 13.34 0.57 -7.45
C GLY A 188 13.26 -0.81 -8.09
N LEU A 189 12.75 -0.87 -9.31
CA LEU A 189 12.36 -2.14 -9.95
C LEU A 189 13.46 -2.80 -10.78
N LYS A 190 14.37 -2.03 -11.40
CA LYS A 190 15.48 -2.60 -12.18
C LYS A 190 16.37 -3.56 -11.37
N PRO A 191 16.76 -3.26 -10.11
CA PRO A 191 17.51 -4.21 -9.31
C PRO A 191 16.69 -5.47 -8.95
N LEU A 192 15.36 -5.31 -8.83
CA LEU A 192 14.41 -6.38 -8.53
C LEU A 192 13.97 -7.20 -9.74
N LYS A 193 14.60 -7.08 -10.92
CA LYS A 193 14.13 -7.70 -12.17
C LYS A 193 13.81 -9.21 -12.08
N HIS A 194 14.53 -9.97 -11.25
CA HIS A 194 14.33 -11.41 -11.08
C HIS A 194 13.16 -11.77 -10.15
N PHE A 195 12.64 -10.79 -9.40
CA PHE A 195 11.48 -10.90 -8.51
C PHE A 195 10.22 -10.32 -9.14
N LEU A 196 10.33 -9.69 -10.32
CA LEU A 196 9.19 -9.14 -11.02
C LEU A 196 8.52 -10.21 -11.89
N PRO A 197 7.20 -10.16 -12.02
CA PRO A 197 6.47 -11.10 -12.85
C PRO A 197 6.71 -10.83 -14.34
N ALA A 198 6.69 -11.88 -15.15
CA ALA A 198 6.79 -11.75 -16.61
C ALA A 198 5.61 -10.97 -17.24
N ASN A 199 4.49 -10.82 -16.52
CA ASN A 199 3.28 -10.15 -17.02
C ASN A 199 3.41 -8.62 -16.97
N PRO A 200 3.39 -7.91 -18.11
CA PRO A 200 3.56 -6.44 -18.14
C PRO A 200 2.49 -5.67 -17.35
N ARG A 201 1.29 -6.22 -17.21
CA ARG A 201 0.21 -5.59 -16.42
C ARG A 201 0.53 -5.64 -14.93
N ARG A 202 1.05 -6.77 -14.44
CA ARG A 202 1.45 -6.92 -13.03
C ARG A 202 2.63 -6.00 -12.71
N ILE A 203 3.61 -5.88 -13.61
CA ILE A 203 4.69 -4.89 -13.49
C ILE A 203 4.13 -3.46 -13.38
N LYS A 204 3.20 -3.06 -14.28
CA LYS A 204 2.61 -1.72 -14.22
C LYS A 204 1.81 -1.48 -12.93
N ARG A 205 1.13 -2.52 -12.42
CA ARG A 205 0.45 -2.47 -11.13
C ARG A 205 1.42 -2.22 -9.98
N ILE A 206 2.53 -2.98 -9.92
CA ILE A 206 3.60 -2.76 -8.92
C ILE A 206 4.12 -1.32 -8.99
N ILE A 207 4.40 -0.80 -10.20
CA ILE A 207 4.84 0.60 -10.38
C ILE A 207 3.83 1.57 -9.76
N ASN A 208 2.55 1.41 -10.07
CA ASN A 208 1.52 2.32 -9.58
C ASN A 208 1.34 2.20 -8.06
N MET A 209 1.43 0.99 -7.49
CA MET A 209 1.40 0.76 -6.04
C MET A 209 2.58 1.43 -5.35
N VAL A 210 3.82 1.24 -5.86
CA VAL A 210 5.01 1.91 -5.31
C VAL A 210 4.84 3.42 -5.35
N SER A 211 4.37 3.99 -6.46
CA SER A 211 4.14 5.44 -6.57
C SER A 211 3.12 5.95 -5.55
N ALA A 212 2.02 5.22 -5.35
CA ALA A 212 0.97 5.59 -4.40
C ALA A 212 1.46 5.51 -2.94
N TYR A 213 2.05 4.38 -2.54
CA TYR A 213 2.57 4.21 -1.18
C TYR A 213 3.76 5.12 -0.90
N GLN A 214 4.58 5.45 -1.91
CA GLN A 214 5.67 6.40 -1.74
C GLN A 214 5.16 7.80 -1.44
N ALA A 215 4.10 8.24 -2.10
CA ALA A 215 3.50 9.54 -1.79
C ALA A 215 2.95 9.57 -0.36
N SER A 216 2.29 8.49 0.07
CA SER A 216 1.83 8.34 1.46
C SER A 216 2.99 8.38 2.47
N ALA A 217 4.08 7.65 2.19
CA ALA A 217 5.27 7.59 3.05
C ALA A 217 6.01 8.93 3.13
N GLN A 218 6.13 9.66 2.01
CA GLN A 218 6.69 11.01 1.98
C GLN A 218 5.84 11.97 2.81
N SER A 219 4.52 11.90 2.67
CA SER A 219 3.58 12.77 3.36
C SER A 219 3.48 12.54 4.87
N THR A 220 3.54 11.28 5.31
CA THR A 220 3.39 10.92 6.72
C THR A 220 4.73 10.86 7.47
N GLN A 221 5.82 10.50 6.78
CA GLN A 221 7.11 10.21 7.41
C GLN A 221 8.32 10.85 6.70
N GLY A 222 8.13 11.66 5.65
CA GLY A 222 9.22 12.32 4.94
C GLY A 222 10.17 11.38 4.19
N VAL A 223 9.70 10.18 3.81
CA VAL A 223 10.51 9.16 3.14
C VAL A 223 10.88 9.58 1.71
N LYS A 224 12.13 10.01 1.52
CA LYS A 224 12.65 10.43 0.21
C LYS A 224 12.85 9.25 -0.74
N GLN A 225 12.55 9.45 -2.03
CA GLN A 225 12.83 8.49 -3.08
C GLN A 225 14.33 8.14 -3.12
N GLY A 226 14.66 6.87 -3.33
CA GLY A 226 16.05 6.37 -3.37
C GLY A 226 16.71 6.13 -2.00
N SER A 227 16.09 6.58 -0.90
CA SER A 227 16.54 6.25 0.46
C SER A 227 16.39 4.76 0.76
N ASP A 228 17.05 4.28 1.82
CA ASP A 228 16.95 2.87 2.20
C ASP A 228 15.54 2.50 2.68
N LYS A 229 14.87 3.39 3.41
CA LYS A 229 13.43 3.26 3.73
C LYS A 229 12.57 3.16 2.47
N TRP A 230 12.90 3.91 1.42
CA TRP A 230 12.18 3.79 0.16
C TRP A 230 12.41 2.44 -0.52
N LYS A 231 13.64 1.91 -0.50
CA LYS A 231 13.92 0.57 -1.04
C LYS A 231 13.19 -0.52 -0.26
N GLN A 232 13.14 -0.40 1.07
CA GLN A 232 12.32 -1.27 1.93
C GLN A 232 10.83 -1.22 1.52
N LEU A 233 10.30 -0.03 1.25
CA LEU A 233 8.93 0.12 0.73
C LEU A 233 8.73 -0.56 -0.63
N VAL A 234 9.70 -0.45 -1.55
CA VAL A 234 9.62 -1.13 -2.85
C VAL A 234 9.60 -2.66 -2.67
N ILE A 235 10.47 -3.21 -1.81
CA ILE A 235 10.46 -4.65 -1.46
C ILE A 235 9.10 -5.05 -0.89
N TRP A 236 8.56 -4.25 0.01
CA TRP A 236 7.27 -4.49 0.65
C TRP A 236 6.11 -4.52 -0.35
N VAL A 237 6.10 -3.61 -1.31
CA VAL A 237 5.08 -3.59 -2.38
C VAL A 237 5.23 -4.79 -3.32
N VAL A 238 6.46 -5.21 -3.63
CA VAL A 238 6.70 -6.46 -4.39
C VAL A 238 6.23 -7.67 -3.59
N MET A 239 6.48 -7.72 -2.28
CA MET A 239 5.96 -8.75 -1.38
C MET A 239 4.43 -8.80 -1.39
N MET A 240 3.77 -7.65 -1.27
CA MET A 240 2.30 -7.53 -1.32
C MET A 240 1.71 -8.02 -2.64
N SER A 241 2.45 -7.87 -3.76
CA SER A 241 1.99 -8.27 -5.11
C SER A 241 2.32 -9.72 -5.47
N GLU A 242 3.52 -10.19 -5.15
CA GLU A 242 4.05 -11.48 -5.62
C GLU A 242 4.01 -12.57 -4.56
N TYR A 243 3.96 -12.18 -3.28
CA TYR A 243 3.94 -13.09 -2.13
C TYR A 243 2.82 -12.70 -1.15
N PRO A 244 1.55 -12.53 -1.59
CA PRO A 244 0.51 -11.93 -0.76
C PRO A 244 0.19 -12.76 0.50
N GLN A 245 0.33 -14.09 0.45
CA GLN A 245 0.13 -14.94 1.64
C GLN A 245 1.24 -14.74 2.68
N ILE A 246 2.48 -14.59 2.23
CA ILE A 246 3.63 -14.33 3.11
C ILE A 246 3.54 -12.91 3.65
N TRP A 247 3.18 -11.94 2.82
CA TRP A 247 2.93 -10.57 3.25
C TRP A 247 1.82 -10.52 4.32
N LYS A 248 0.70 -11.22 4.12
CA LYS A 248 -0.38 -11.34 5.11
C LYS A 248 0.15 -11.90 6.42
N MET A 249 0.92 -13.00 6.36
CA MET A 249 1.57 -13.58 7.54
C MET A 249 2.48 -12.56 8.26
N LEU A 250 3.31 -11.83 7.51
CA LEU A 250 4.22 -10.83 8.08
C LEU A 250 3.47 -9.76 8.88
N VAL A 251 2.26 -9.45 8.43
CA VAL A 251 1.40 -8.41 9.01
C VAL A 251 0.55 -8.94 10.17
N THR A 252 0.04 -10.18 10.10
CA THR A 252 -0.93 -10.72 11.06
C THR A 252 -0.32 -11.50 12.22
N ASP A 253 0.90 -12.03 12.08
CA ASP A 253 1.57 -12.85 13.11
C ASP A 253 2.95 -12.28 13.47
N PRO A 254 3.01 -11.23 14.33
CA PRO A 254 4.26 -10.53 14.66
C PRO A 254 5.37 -11.44 15.21
N ASP A 255 5.02 -12.45 16.00
CA ASP A 255 5.99 -13.37 16.61
C ASP A 255 6.67 -14.21 15.52
N ARG A 256 5.88 -14.75 14.58
CA ARG A 256 6.41 -15.52 13.45
C ARG A 256 7.19 -14.63 12.48
N SER A 257 6.74 -13.40 12.26
CA SER A 257 7.46 -12.41 11.48
C SER A 257 8.84 -12.14 12.07
N ALA A 258 8.91 -11.82 13.37
CA ALA A 258 10.18 -11.56 14.05
C ALA A 258 11.13 -12.76 13.92
N GLN A 259 10.64 -13.97 14.17
CA GLN A 259 11.45 -15.18 14.02
C GLN A 259 12.01 -15.37 12.60
N LEU A 260 11.18 -15.18 11.56
CA LEU A 260 11.62 -15.28 10.17
C LEU A 260 12.66 -14.20 9.83
N LEU A 261 12.38 -12.94 10.18
CA LEU A 261 13.22 -11.80 9.85
C LEU A 261 14.56 -11.85 10.58
N ASP A 262 14.59 -12.30 11.85
CA ASP A 262 15.82 -12.47 12.61
C ASP A 262 16.73 -13.54 12.01
N LEU A 263 16.17 -14.68 11.58
CA LEU A 263 16.93 -15.72 10.89
C LEU A 263 17.51 -15.22 9.56
N ILE A 264 16.74 -14.44 8.79
CA ILE A 264 17.20 -13.85 7.53
C ILE A 264 18.30 -12.82 7.80
N LYS A 265 18.12 -11.95 8.79
CA LYS A 265 19.08 -10.91 9.18
C LYS A 265 20.41 -11.49 9.68
N ALA A 266 20.38 -12.62 10.38
CA ALA A 266 21.58 -13.29 10.88
C ALA A 266 22.37 -14.07 9.79
N SER A 267 21.79 -14.28 8.62
CA SER A 267 22.37 -15.10 7.54
C SER A 267 23.09 -14.27 6.48
N LYS A 268 24.13 -14.85 5.85
CA LYS A 268 24.84 -14.18 4.74
C LYS A 268 24.25 -14.53 3.38
N LYS A 269 24.63 -13.73 2.38
CA LYS A 269 24.29 -13.95 0.97
C LYS A 269 24.78 -15.34 0.53
N GLY A 270 23.89 -16.14 -0.04
CA GLY A 270 24.20 -17.51 -0.48
C GLY A 270 24.19 -18.59 0.59
N GLU A 271 24.06 -18.26 1.88
CA GLU A 271 23.92 -19.25 2.95
C GLU A 271 22.49 -19.80 3.01
N ALA A 272 22.38 -21.13 3.12
CA ALA A 272 21.11 -21.79 3.41
C ALA A 272 20.73 -21.54 4.87
N ILE A 273 19.54 -20.99 5.10
CA ILE A 273 19.01 -20.76 6.44
C ILE A 273 18.35 -22.04 6.91
N VAL A 274 18.86 -22.62 7.99
CA VAL A 274 18.24 -23.77 8.65
C VAL A 274 17.52 -23.26 9.89
N PRO A 275 16.20 -23.51 10.03
CA PRO A 275 15.49 -23.13 11.24
C PRO A 275 16.04 -23.89 12.46
N PRO A 276 15.94 -23.31 13.66
CA PRO A 276 16.47 -23.93 14.88
C PRO A 276 15.89 -25.32 15.10
N GLY A 277 16.73 -26.26 15.52
CA GLY A 277 16.36 -27.66 15.70
C GLY A 277 15.21 -27.84 16.70
N LEU A 278 14.30 -28.76 16.41
CA LEU A 278 13.20 -29.09 17.31
C LEU A 278 13.69 -29.96 18.48
N PRO A 279 13.39 -29.61 19.74
CA PRO A 279 13.60 -30.52 20.87
C PRO A 279 12.84 -31.85 20.68
N GLU A 280 13.36 -32.96 21.20
CA GLU A 280 12.70 -34.27 21.12
C GLU A 280 11.33 -34.30 21.84
N ASP A 281 11.15 -33.43 22.84
CA ASP A 281 9.94 -33.25 23.64
C ASP A 281 9.05 -32.08 23.16
N ALA A 282 9.30 -31.54 21.96
CA ALA A 282 8.55 -30.41 21.42
C ALA A 282 7.05 -30.72 21.29
N SER A 283 6.22 -29.72 21.64
CA SER A 283 4.77 -29.83 21.52
C SER A 283 4.34 -29.96 20.06
N ASP A 284 3.13 -30.49 19.82
CA ASP A 284 2.60 -30.58 18.45
C ASP A 284 2.42 -29.19 17.81
N THR A 285 2.17 -28.15 18.61
CA THR A 285 2.13 -26.75 18.17
C THR A 285 3.49 -26.28 17.66
N ASP A 286 4.58 -26.63 18.36
CA ASP A 286 5.93 -26.24 17.98
C ASP A 286 6.39 -26.96 16.71
N LYS A 287 6.00 -28.23 16.53
CA LYS A 287 6.21 -28.97 15.28
C LYS A 287 5.53 -28.27 14.09
N VAL A 288 4.27 -27.86 14.25
CA VAL A 288 3.53 -27.14 13.21
C VAL A 288 4.19 -25.80 12.88
N ARG A 289 4.61 -25.03 13.89
CA ARG A 289 5.32 -23.76 13.69
C ARG A 289 6.63 -23.94 12.92
N HIS A 290 7.41 -24.95 13.28
CA HIS A 290 8.67 -25.24 12.61
C HIS A 290 8.47 -25.68 11.16
N ILE A 291 7.49 -26.55 10.87
CA ILE A 291 7.14 -26.93 9.50
C ILE A 291 6.75 -25.69 8.68
N ALA A 292 5.94 -24.81 9.25
CA ALA A 292 5.54 -23.57 8.59
C ALA A 292 6.73 -22.65 8.31
N LEU A 293 7.65 -22.49 9.27
CA LEU A 293 8.87 -21.69 9.11
C LEU A 293 9.81 -22.27 8.04
N THR A 294 10.00 -23.60 8.02
CA THR A 294 10.78 -24.27 6.98
C THR A 294 10.18 -24.08 5.60
N ALA A 295 8.84 -24.16 5.48
CA ALA A 295 8.15 -23.91 4.22
C ALA A 295 8.32 -22.44 3.74
N LEU A 296 8.29 -21.47 4.66
CA LEU A 296 8.55 -20.07 4.34
C LEU A 296 9.97 -19.88 3.81
N LEU A 297 10.99 -20.41 4.52
CA LEU A 297 12.40 -20.31 4.11
C LEU A 297 12.69 -21.04 2.78
N ALA A 298 11.91 -22.08 2.46
CA ALA A 298 11.99 -22.78 1.18
C ALA A 298 11.30 -22.03 0.02
N THR A 299 10.59 -20.92 0.29
CA THR A 299 9.92 -20.15 -0.76
C THR A 299 10.95 -19.53 -1.70
N PRO A 300 10.88 -19.83 -3.02
CA PRO A 300 11.85 -19.32 -3.98
C PRO A 300 11.92 -17.79 -3.97
N GLY A 301 13.13 -17.25 -3.84
CA GLY A 301 13.37 -15.80 -3.90
C GLY A 301 12.99 -15.01 -2.64
N LEU A 302 12.27 -15.60 -1.67
CA LEU A 302 11.84 -14.86 -0.47
C LEU A 302 13.02 -14.35 0.35
N THR A 303 13.95 -15.24 0.70
CA THR A 303 15.14 -14.91 1.51
C THR A 303 15.99 -13.79 0.93
N PRO A 304 16.45 -13.86 -0.34
CA PRO A 304 17.25 -12.77 -0.90
C PRO A 304 16.45 -11.47 -1.03
N LEU A 305 15.13 -11.54 -1.26
CA LEU A 305 14.27 -10.36 -1.33
C LEU A 305 14.17 -9.64 0.03
N LEU A 306 13.85 -10.37 1.11
CA LEU A 306 13.73 -9.80 2.46
C LEU A 306 15.09 -9.34 3.02
N ARG A 307 16.19 -10.03 2.68
CA ARG A 307 17.56 -9.58 3.04
C ARG A 307 17.97 -8.29 2.30
N GLY A 308 17.23 -7.91 1.27
CA GLY A 308 17.53 -6.72 0.46
C GLY A 308 18.71 -6.93 -0.50
N ASP A 309 19.08 -8.18 -0.80
CA ASP A 309 20.16 -8.55 -1.75
C ASP A 309 20.05 -7.86 -3.13
N PRO A 310 18.85 -7.56 -3.66
CA PRO A 310 18.73 -6.84 -4.93
C PRO A 310 19.30 -5.43 -4.91
N PHE A 311 19.47 -4.83 -3.72
CA PHE A 311 19.98 -3.47 -3.54
C PHE A 311 21.42 -3.41 -3.01
N THR A 312 22.07 -4.55 -2.79
CA THR A 312 23.50 -4.60 -2.45
C THR A 312 24.37 -4.52 -3.71
N GLY A 313 25.54 -3.90 -3.58
CA GLY A 313 26.60 -3.98 -4.59
C GLY A 313 27.29 -5.36 -4.55
N ASP A 314 28.42 -5.50 -5.27
CA ASP A 314 29.22 -6.73 -5.30
C ASP A 314 29.92 -7.06 -3.95
N GLU A 315 29.82 -6.21 -2.94
CA GLU A 315 30.42 -6.44 -1.62
C GLU A 315 29.45 -7.06 -0.60
N ASP A 316 29.96 -7.98 0.22
CA ASP A 316 29.28 -8.74 1.30
C ASP A 316 28.88 -7.87 2.52
N THR A 317 28.41 -6.64 2.30
CA THR A 317 27.82 -5.81 3.35
C THR A 317 26.30 -6.02 3.40
N HIS A 318 25.74 -6.08 4.61
CA HIS A 318 24.30 -6.20 4.80
C HIS A 318 23.57 -5.07 4.07
N SER A 319 22.51 -5.41 3.33
CA SER A 319 21.73 -4.42 2.61
C SER A 319 21.09 -3.45 3.60
N PRO A 320 21.28 -2.14 3.47
CA PRO A 320 20.51 -1.19 4.28
C PRO A 320 19.01 -1.22 3.92
N ALA A 321 18.65 -1.86 2.80
CA ALA A 321 17.27 -2.11 2.39
C ALA A 321 16.67 -3.41 2.97
N CYS A 322 17.36 -4.11 3.87
CA CYS A 322 16.83 -5.31 4.53
C CYS A 322 15.52 -4.99 5.26
N ILE A 323 14.54 -5.90 5.18
CA ILE A 323 13.31 -5.84 5.96
C ILE A 323 13.57 -6.55 7.28
N ASP A 324 13.85 -5.80 8.35
CA ASP A 324 13.90 -6.32 9.71
C ASP A 324 12.59 -6.06 10.47
N THR A 325 12.54 -6.47 11.74
CA THR A 325 11.34 -6.35 12.58
C THR A 325 10.84 -4.91 12.66
N ASP A 326 11.74 -3.95 12.91
CA ASP A 326 11.43 -2.53 12.93
C ASP A 326 10.91 -2.08 11.55
N ALA A 327 11.57 -2.55 10.47
CA ALA A 327 11.15 -2.24 9.12
C ALA A 327 9.72 -2.71 8.82
N SER A 328 9.44 -3.96 9.15
CA SER A 328 8.14 -4.59 8.97
C SER A 328 7.05 -3.86 9.77
N GLU A 329 7.34 -3.43 11.00
CA GLU A 329 6.37 -2.72 11.83
C GLU A 329 5.98 -1.36 11.23
N TRP A 330 6.95 -0.56 10.77
CA TRP A 330 6.59 0.74 10.16
C TRP A 330 5.93 0.57 8.79
N LEU A 331 6.34 -0.42 8.00
CA LEU A 331 5.71 -0.72 6.70
C LEU A 331 4.26 -1.19 6.89
N ARG A 332 3.98 -1.94 7.95
CA ARG A 332 2.62 -2.29 8.38
C ARG A 332 1.79 -1.07 8.76
N ARG A 333 2.38 0.05 9.21
CA ARG A 333 1.62 1.29 9.46
C ARG A 333 1.28 2.04 8.18
N LEU A 334 2.04 1.84 7.10
CA LEU A 334 1.80 2.45 5.79
C LEU A 334 0.92 1.62 4.87
N THR A 335 0.80 0.32 5.17
CA THR A 335 0.01 -0.62 4.40
C THR A 335 -1.08 -1.18 5.28
N PRO A 336 -2.34 -1.10 4.85
CA PRO A 336 -3.47 -1.55 5.67
C PRO A 336 -3.38 -3.03 5.99
N ILE A 337 -3.82 -3.39 7.19
CA ILE A 337 -4.02 -4.75 7.67
C ILE A 337 -5.46 -5.12 7.33
N ASP A 338 -5.67 -6.34 6.85
CA ASP A 338 -7.00 -6.90 6.53
C ASP A 338 -8.05 -6.65 7.63
#